data_AF-A0A841DZI2-F1
#
_entry.id   AF-A0A841DZI2-F1
#
_cell.length_a   1.000
_cell.length_b   1.000
_cell.length_c   1.000
_cell.angle_alpha   90.00
_cell.angle_beta   90.00
_cell.angle_gamma   90.00
#
_symmetry.space_group_name_H-M   'P 1'
#
loop_
_entity.id
_entity.type
_entity.pdbx_description
1 polymer ?
#
loop_
_entity_poly.entity_id
_entity_poly.type
_entity_poly.pdbx_seq_one_letter_code
_entity_poly.pdbx_strand_id
1 'polypeptide(L)'
;MRHFVGFIAGLVLAPVLILGTGWTLPRFADLSATGQSIVTAEGAVAIGAGASVALLVALAAVPPRLTPMLPGIAGLTLVGLTALQVLRPALVERVPAVVPGLEGATTLLSIGAYLPLGLLLFSPMLAPSRWTGGDGGHGVTEEEYFDGLYDEDYEGRDADDGPARRRPARA
;
A
#
# COMPACT_ATOMS: atom_id res chain seq x y z
N MET A 1 -6.54 -2.62 13.16
CA MET A 1 -5.98 -1.27 12.96
C MET A 1 -5.27 -1.06 11.61
N ARG A 2 -4.41 -1.99 11.15
CA ARG A 2 -3.67 -1.83 9.87
C ARG A 2 -4.53 -1.46 8.64
N HIS A 3 -5.73 -2.02 8.51
CA HIS A 3 -6.63 -1.73 7.38
C HIS A 3 -7.17 -0.30 7.40
N PHE A 4 -7.55 0.21 8.58
CA PHE A 4 -8.02 1.59 8.75
C PHE A 4 -6.90 2.59 8.46
N VAL A 5 -5.69 2.33 8.97
CA VAL A 5 -4.51 3.15 8.64
C VAL A 5 -4.23 3.14 7.14
N GLY A 6 -4.31 1.96 6.51
CA GLY A 6 -4.18 1.83 5.06
C GLY A 6 -5.23 2.62 4.29
N PHE A 7 -6.49 2.61 4.74
CA PHE A 7 -7.57 3.38 4.14
C PHE A 7 -7.27 4.89 4.16
N ILE A 8 -6.93 5.44 5.33
CA ILE A 8 -6.60 6.87 5.48
C ILE A 8 -5.35 7.22 4.67
N ALA A 9 -4.31 6.38 4.75
CA ALA A 9 -3.09 6.57 3.98
C ALA A 9 -3.35 6.55 2.46
N GLY A 10 -4.23 5.66 1.98
CA GLY A 10 -4.65 5.62 0.57
C GLY A 10 -5.40 6.88 0.15
N LEU A 11 -6.28 7.40 1.01
CA LEU A 11 -7.02 8.65 0.76
C LEU A 11 -6.08 9.86 0.69
N VAL A 12 -5.00 9.88 1.47
CA VAL A 12 -3.95 10.92 1.40
C VAL A 12 -3.00 10.68 0.21
N LEU A 13 -2.72 9.43 -0.14
CA LEU A 13 -1.81 9.10 -1.23
C LEU A 13 -2.36 9.58 -2.58
N ALA A 14 -3.65 9.44 -2.84
CA ALA A 14 -4.25 9.90 -4.10
C ALA A 14 -3.99 11.40 -4.42
N PRO A 15 -4.29 12.37 -3.54
CA PRO A 15 -3.96 13.78 -3.80
C PRO A 15 -2.46 14.04 -3.86
N VAL A 16 -1.63 13.31 -3.10
CA VAL A 16 -0.17 13.39 -3.22
C VAL A 16 0.29 12.98 -4.62
N LEU A 17 -0.25 11.88 -5.16
CA LEU A 17 0.05 11.43 -6.51
C LEU A 17 -0.44 12.44 -7.54
N ILE A 18 -1.69 12.91 -7.44
CA ILE A 18 -2.28 13.87 -8.38
C ILE A 18 -1.47 15.17 -8.44
N LEU A 19 -1.17 15.77 -7.28
CA LEU A 19 -0.43 17.02 -7.22
C LEU A 19 1.04 16.82 -7.58
N GLY A 20 1.63 15.68 -7.20
CA GLY A 20 2.99 15.31 -7.58
C GLY A 20 3.14 15.20 -9.09
N THR A 21 2.31 14.39 -9.76
CA THR A 21 2.32 14.27 -11.22
C THR A 21 1.94 15.58 -11.90
N GLY A 22 0.95 16.29 -11.38
CA GLY A 22 0.53 17.59 -11.89
C GLY A 22 1.60 18.68 -11.79
N TRP A 23 2.48 18.61 -10.79
CA TRP A 23 3.63 19.49 -10.67
C TRP A 23 4.79 19.08 -11.60
N THR A 24 4.97 17.78 -11.84
CA THR A 24 6.03 17.29 -12.75
C THR A 24 5.73 17.53 -14.23
N LEU A 25 4.46 17.46 -14.64
CA LEU A 25 4.08 17.52 -16.05
C LEU A 25 4.56 18.81 -16.76
N PRO A 26 4.31 20.03 -16.23
CA PRO A 26 4.77 21.25 -16.86
C PRO A 26 6.29 21.29 -17.05
N ARG A 27 7.07 20.75 -16.10
CA ARG A 27 8.53 20.74 -16.20
C ARG A 27 9.04 19.88 -17.34
N PHE A 28 8.43 18.71 -17.55
CA PHE A 28 8.77 17.88 -18.71
C PHE A 28 8.32 18.53 -20.02
N ALA A 29 7.17 19.19 -20.02
CA ALA A 29 6.71 19.96 -21.18
C ALA A 29 7.68 21.12 -21.51
N ASP A 30 8.14 21.85 -20.50
CA ASP A 30 9.07 22.97 -20.65
C ASP A 30 10.44 22.50 -21.18
N LEU A 31 11.00 21.41 -20.64
CA LEU A 31 12.23 20.81 -21.14
C LEU A 31 12.09 20.39 -22.61
N SER A 32 10.96 19.77 -22.96
CA SER A 32 10.67 19.37 -24.34
C SER A 32 10.50 20.57 -25.27
N ALA A 33 9.83 21.64 -24.82
CA ALA A 33 9.56 22.84 -25.61
C ALA A 33 10.83 23.66 -25.85
N THR A 34 11.74 23.70 -24.87
CA THR A 34 13.01 24.44 -24.94
C THR A 34 14.15 23.62 -25.55
N GLY A 35 13.93 22.32 -25.81
CA GLY A 35 14.97 21.41 -26.31
C GLY A 35 16.10 21.18 -25.31
N GLN A 36 15.88 21.46 -24.03
CA GLN A 36 16.88 21.25 -22.99
C GLN A 36 17.07 19.77 -22.68
N SER A 37 18.30 19.41 -22.29
CA SER A 37 18.63 18.05 -21.87
C SER A 37 18.19 17.77 -20.43
N ILE A 38 17.90 16.52 -20.13
CA ILE A 38 17.63 16.04 -18.78
C ILE A 38 18.82 16.17 -17.80
N VAL A 39 20.03 16.39 -18.33
CA VAL A 39 21.26 16.53 -17.53
C VAL A 39 21.46 17.98 -17.05
N THR A 40 20.62 18.93 -17.48
CA THR A 40 20.63 20.30 -16.93
C THR A 40 20.09 20.31 -15.50
N ALA A 41 20.30 21.41 -14.77
CA ALA A 41 19.73 21.56 -13.42
C ALA A 41 18.20 21.44 -13.43
N GLU A 42 17.53 22.05 -14.40
CA GLU A 42 16.07 21.96 -14.59
C GLU A 42 15.65 20.53 -14.95
N GLY A 43 16.41 19.87 -15.83
CA GLY A 43 16.25 18.46 -16.19
C GLY A 43 16.34 17.52 -14.99
N ALA A 44 17.34 17.72 -14.15
CA ALA A 44 17.55 16.93 -12.94
C ALA A 44 16.41 17.11 -11.92
N VAL A 45 15.86 18.31 -11.78
CA VAL A 45 14.69 18.56 -10.92
C VAL A 45 13.45 17.84 -11.45
N ALA A 46 13.20 17.91 -12.76
CA ALA A 46 12.06 17.24 -13.39
C ALA A 46 12.14 15.72 -13.20
N ILE A 47 13.31 15.13 -13.50
CA ILE A 47 13.55 13.70 -13.30
C ILE A 47 13.45 13.32 -11.83
N GLY A 48 14.09 14.06 -10.92
CA GLY A 48 14.07 13.75 -9.50
C GLY A 48 12.66 13.71 -8.93
N ALA A 49 11.81 14.66 -9.33
CA ALA A 49 10.42 14.69 -8.91
C ALA A 49 9.59 13.56 -9.56
N GLY A 50 9.75 13.33 -10.87
CA GLY A 50 9.09 12.21 -11.56
C GLY A 50 9.47 10.85 -10.97
N ALA A 51 10.75 10.65 -10.68
CA ALA A 51 11.28 9.45 -10.04
C ALA A 51 10.76 9.29 -8.61
N SER A 52 10.62 10.38 -7.85
CA SER A 52 10.03 10.35 -6.50
C SER A 52 8.58 9.87 -6.54
N VAL A 53 7.78 10.38 -7.49
CA VAL A 53 6.39 9.92 -7.68
C VAL A 53 6.34 8.46 -8.13
N ALA A 54 7.19 8.06 -9.09
CA ALA A 54 7.26 6.67 -9.55
C ALA A 54 7.66 5.72 -8.41
N LEU A 55 8.60 6.13 -7.56
CA LEU A 55 9.00 5.38 -6.38
C LEU A 55 7.84 5.23 -5.39
N LEU A 56 7.06 6.29 -5.13
CA LEU A 56 5.87 6.21 -4.29
C LEU A 56 4.85 5.20 -4.83
N VAL A 57 4.60 5.22 -6.14
CA VAL A 57 3.71 4.24 -6.80
C VAL A 57 4.25 2.81 -6.64
N ALA A 58 5.54 2.60 -6.88
CA ALA A 58 6.18 1.29 -6.72
C ALA A 58 6.11 0.79 -5.27
N LEU A 59 6.39 1.66 -4.30
CA LEU A 59 6.30 1.36 -2.87
C LEU A 59 4.86 1.08 -2.42
N ALA A 60 3.84 1.67 -3.06
CA ALA A 60 2.45 1.37 -2.75
C ALA A 60 1.99 0.04 -3.38
N ALA A 61 2.41 -0.24 -4.61
CA ALA A 61 1.91 -1.38 -5.40
C ALA A 61 2.61 -2.72 -5.07
N VAL A 62 3.92 -2.70 -4.81
CA VAL A 62 4.75 -3.92 -4.80
C VAL A 62 4.85 -4.60 -3.43
N PRO A 63 5.14 -3.94 -2.30
CA PRO A 63 5.51 -4.61 -1.06
C PRO A 63 4.37 -5.44 -0.43
N PRO A 64 4.59 -6.72 -0.09
CA PRO A 64 3.58 -7.59 0.56
C PRO A 64 3.21 -7.17 1.97
N ARG A 65 4.05 -6.35 2.61
CA ARG A 65 3.88 -5.93 4.00
C ARG A 65 2.87 -4.79 4.17
N LEU A 66 2.50 -4.11 3.10
CA LEU A 66 1.47 -3.08 3.14
C LEU A 66 0.10 -3.72 2.98
N THR A 67 -0.87 -3.22 3.74
CA THR A 67 -2.27 -3.64 3.57
C THR A 67 -2.75 -3.31 2.15
N PRO A 68 -3.49 -4.21 1.48
CA PRO A 68 -4.02 -3.96 0.14
C PRO A 68 -4.98 -2.75 0.08
N MET A 69 -5.49 -2.30 1.24
CA MET A 69 -6.31 -1.10 1.39
C MET A 69 -5.61 0.18 0.95
N LEU A 70 -4.30 0.32 1.19
CA LEU A 70 -3.57 1.55 0.86
C LEU A 70 -3.54 1.82 -0.65
N PRO A 71 -2.97 0.93 -1.49
CA PRO A 71 -2.98 1.15 -2.93
C PRO A 71 -4.40 1.05 -3.49
N GLY A 72 -5.27 0.20 -2.94
CA GLY A 72 -6.66 0.05 -3.37
C GLY A 72 -7.49 1.33 -3.26
N ILE A 73 -7.47 1.99 -2.10
CA ILE A 73 -8.20 3.24 -1.88
C ILE A 73 -7.60 4.39 -2.67
N ALA A 74 -6.26 4.45 -2.80
CA ALA A 74 -5.63 5.42 -3.68
C ALA A 74 -6.10 5.24 -5.13
N GLY A 75 -6.10 4.01 -5.63
CA GLY A 75 -6.54 3.68 -6.98
C GLY A 75 -8.02 4.01 -7.25
N LEU A 76 -8.91 3.64 -6.32
CA LEU A 76 -10.34 3.99 -6.40
C LEU A 76 -10.57 5.51 -6.38
N THR A 77 -9.81 6.24 -5.58
CA THR A 77 -9.90 7.70 -5.52
C THR A 77 -9.46 8.34 -6.84
N LEU A 78 -8.37 7.85 -7.43
CA LEU A 78 -7.89 8.29 -8.75
C LEU A 78 -8.94 8.04 -9.86
N VAL A 79 -9.50 6.83 -9.90
CA VAL A 79 -10.56 6.47 -10.86
C VAL A 79 -11.81 7.32 -10.63
N GLY A 80 -12.23 7.48 -9.37
CA GLY A 80 -13.40 8.27 -8.99
C GLY A 80 -13.26 9.74 -9.38
N LEU A 81 -12.10 10.35 -9.14
CA LEU A 81 -11.84 11.74 -9.53
C LEU A 81 -11.75 11.89 -11.06
N THR A 82 -11.21 10.90 -11.76
CA THR A 82 -11.19 10.91 -13.23
C THR A 82 -12.61 10.81 -13.80
N ALA A 83 -13.42 9.90 -13.27
CA ALA A 83 -14.83 9.79 -13.64
C ALA A 83 -15.61 11.07 -13.30
N LEU A 84 -15.32 11.69 -12.16
CA LEU A 84 -15.92 12.96 -11.76
C LEU A 84 -15.58 14.08 -12.77
N GLN A 85 -14.32 14.17 -13.20
CA GLN A 85 -13.90 15.15 -14.22
C GLN A 85 -14.66 14.96 -15.54
N VAL A 86 -14.84 13.72 -15.98
CA VAL A 86 -15.55 13.41 -17.23
C VAL A 86 -17.06 13.70 -17.12
N LEU A 87 -17.67 13.33 -15.99
CA LEU A 87 -19.13 13.42 -15.81
C LEU A 87 -19.59 14.82 -15.35
N ARG A 88 -18.74 15.54 -14.61
CA ARG A 88 -19.06 16.80 -13.92
C ARG A 88 -17.82 17.73 -13.85
N PRO A 89 -17.27 18.18 -15.00
CA PRO A 89 -16.06 19.02 -15.03
C PRO A 89 -16.21 20.32 -14.22
N ALA A 90 -17.42 20.90 -14.19
CA ALA A 90 -17.73 22.10 -13.43
C ALA A 90 -17.52 21.99 -11.90
N LEU A 91 -17.36 20.77 -11.36
CA LEU A 91 -16.99 20.58 -9.94
C LEU A 91 -15.50 20.73 -9.70
N VAL A 92 -14.67 20.30 -10.66
CA VAL A 92 -13.21 20.42 -10.57
C VAL A 92 -12.78 21.87 -10.80
N GLU A 93 -13.47 22.60 -11.67
CA GLU A 93 -13.26 24.03 -11.92
C GLU A 93 -13.49 24.91 -10.67
N ARG A 94 -14.22 24.42 -9.67
CA ARG A 94 -14.46 25.14 -8.40
C ARG A 94 -13.30 25.02 -7.41
N VAL A 95 -12.31 24.17 -7.68
CA VAL A 95 -11.15 24.01 -6.80
C VAL A 95 -10.29 25.27 -6.92
N PRO A 96 -9.97 25.96 -5.80
CA PRO A 96 -9.16 27.17 -5.84
C PRO A 96 -7.80 26.94 -6.49
N ALA A 97 -7.42 27.81 -7.43
CA ALA A 97 -6.18 27.70 -8.22
C ALA A 97 -4.87 27.99 -7.43
N VAL A 98 -4.91 27.93 -6.10
CA VAL A 98 -3.79 28.31 -5.23
C VAL A 98 -2.80 27.16 -5.03
N VAL A 99 -3.15 25.93 -5.44
CA VAL A 99 -2.36 24.74 -5.16
C VAL A 99 -1.37 24.43 -6.29
N PRO A 100 -0.04 24.37 -6.01
CA PRO A 100 0.95 23.97 -7.00
C PRO A 100 0.63 22.59 -7.61
N GLY A 101 0.77 22.48 -8.94
CA GLY A 101 0.51 21.25 -9.67
C GLY A 101 -0.95 21.01 -10.06
N LEU A 102 -1.89 21.89 -9.65
CA LEU A 102 -3.30 21.74 -10.01
C LEU A 102 -3.54 21.79 -11.52
N GLU A 103 -2.86 22.68 -12.24
CA GLU A 103 -3.00 22.82 -13.70
C GLU A 103 -2.62 21.52 -14.45
N GLY A 104 -1.43 20.97 -14.15
CA GLY A 104 -1.02 19.69 -14.72
C GLY A 104 -1.92 18.54 -14.27
N ALA A 105 -2.42 18.58 -13.02
CA ALA A 105 -3.37 17.58 -12.52
C ALA A 105 -4.69 17.60 -13.29
N THR A 106 -5.25 18.79 -13.56
CA THR A 106 -6.48 18.95 -14.36
C THR A 106 -6.28 18.48 -15.80
N THR A 107 -5.10 18.73 -16.37
CA THR A 107 -4.73 18.21 -17.70
C THR A 107 -4.73 16.68 -17.70
N LEU A 108 -4.06 16.06 -16.74
CA LEU A 108 -3.98 14.60 -16.59
C LEU A 108 -5.35 13.94 -16.32
N LEU A 109 -6.19 14.56 -15.50
CA LEU A 109 -7.56 14.12 -15.26
C LEU A 109 -8.40 14.17 -16.54
N SER A 110 -8.29 15.26 -17.31
CA SER A 110 -9.11 15.48 -18.50
C SER A 110 -8.79 14.50 -19.64
N ILE A 111 -7.53 14.08 -19.75
CA ILE A 111 -7.12 13.04 -20.73
C ILE A 111 -7.29 11.61 -20.19
N GLY A 112 -7.73 11.45 -18.93
CA GLY A 112 -7.93 10.14 -18.32
C GLY A 112 -6.65 9.41 -17.91
N ALA A 113 -5.51 10.10 -17.79
CA ALA A 113 -4.20 9.48 -17.51
C ALA A 113 -4.15 8.72 -16.17
N TYR A 114 -5.01 9.09 -15.21
CA TYR A 114 -5.08 8.42 -13.91
C TYR A 114 -5.89 7.11 -13.92
N LEU A 115 -6.66 6.80 -14.97
CA LEU A 115 -7.37 5.52 -15.07
C LEU A 115 -6.43 4.31 -15.05
N PRO A 116 -5.42 4.18 -15.94
CA PRO A 116 -4.53 3.03 -15.92
C PRO A 116 -3.75 2.93 -14.61
N LEU A 117 -3.30 4.06 -14.05
CA LEU A 117 -2.63 4.09 -12.75
C LEU A 117 -3.56 3.67 -11.61
N GLY A 118 -4.82 4.12 -11.63
CA GLY A 118 -5.82 3.76 -10.63
C GLY A 118 -6.14 2.26 -10.66
N LEU A 119 -6.27 1.68 -11.85
CA LEU A 119 -6.47 0.24 -12.02
C LEU A 119 -5.24 -0.57 -11.57
N LEU A 120 -4.03 -0.10 -11.89
CA LEU A 120 -2.78 -0.69 -11.41
C LEU A 120 -2.73 -0.73 -9.88
N LEU A 121 -3.05 0.40 -9.22
CA LEU A 121 -3.06 0.50 -7.76
C LEU A 121 -4.22 -0.25 -7.12
N PHE A 122 -5.32 -0.47 -7.83
CA PHE A 122 -6.43 -1.28 -7.35
C PHE A 122 -6.14 -2.79 -7.42
N SER A 123 -5.29 -3.23 -8.35
CA SER A 123 -4.99 -4.66 -8.58
C SER A 123 -4.61 -5.47 -7.33
N PRO A 124 -3.87 -4.96 -6.33
CA PRO A 124 -3.53 -5.73 -5.13
C PRO A 124 -4.75 -6.09 -4.27
N MET A 125 -5.88 -5.36 -4.36
CA MET A 125 -7.11 -5.74 -3.65
C MET A 125 -7.71 -7.04 -4.20
N LEU A 126 -7.46 -7.36 -5.47
CA LEU A 126 -7.98 -8.56 -6.11
C LEU A 126 -7.13 -9.80 -5.83
N ALA A 127 -5.94 -9.64 -5.25
CA ALA A 127 -5.04 -10.74 -4.91
C ALA A 127 -5.40 -11.32 -3.52
N PRO A 128 -5.99 -12.53 -3.43
CA PRO A 128 -6.42 -13.10 -2.15
C PRO A 128 -5.26 -13.29 -1.16
N SER A 129 -4.06 -13.59 -1.68
CA SER A 129 -2.82 -13.78 -0.90
C SER A 129 -2.39 -12.55 -0.10
N ARG A 130 -2.92 -11.36 -0.40
CA ARG A 130 -2.64 -10.11 0.35
C ARG A 130 -3.56 -9.91 1.55
N TRP A 131 -4.66 -10.65 1.62
CA TRP A 131 -5.64 -10.58 2.70
C TRP A 131 -5.37 -11.62 3.79
N THR A 132 -4.89 -12.79 3.37
CA THR A 132 -4.42 -13.84 4.27
C THR A 132 -3.04 -13.44 4.77
N GLY A 133 -2.95 -12.94 6.00
CA GLY A 133 -1.65 -12.70 6.64
C GLY A 133 -0.81 -13.97 6.62
N GLY A 134 0.51 -13.84 6.51
CA GLY A 134 1.46 -14.96 6.57
C GLY A 134 1.51 -15.68 7.94
N ASP A 135 0.41 -15.70 8.68
CA ASP A 135 0.18 -16.58 9.83
C ASP A 135 -0.26 -17.99 9.37
N GLY A 136 -0.24 -18.27 8.07
CA GLY A 136 -0.29 -19.63 7.51
C GLY A 136 1.10 -20.29 7.38
N GLY A 137 2.12 -19.71 8.01
CA GLY A 137 3.50 -20.23 8.03
C GLY A 137 3.85 -21.07 9.25
N HIS A 138 2.92 -21.25 10.19
CA HIS A 138 2.80 -22.47 10.98
C HIS A 138 1.48 -23.10 10.57
N GLY A 139 1.37 -23.41 9.27
CA GLY A 139 0.48 -24.51 8.90
C GLY A 139 1.02 -25.67 9.70
N VAL A 140 0.25 -26.07 10.73
CA VAL A 140 0.57 -27.17 11.63
C VAL A 140 1.24 -28.23 10.77
N THR A 141 2.55 -28.40 10.95
CA THR A 141 3.23 -29.44 10.17
C THR A 141 2.53 -30.73 10.50
N GLU A 142 2.50 -31.68 9.58
CA GLU A 142 1.88 -32.99 9.88
C GLU A 142 2.42 -33.53 11.23
N GLU A 143 3.71 -33.29 11.50
CA GLU A 143 4.40 -33.51 12.78
C GLU A 143 3.75 -32.78 13.97
N GLU A 144 3.46 -31.48 13.89
CA GLU A 144 2.86 -30.68 14.98
C GLU A 144 1.35 -31.00 15.20
N TYR A 145 0.67 -31.51 14.15
CA TYR A 145 -0.73 -31.97 14.23
C TYR A 145 -0.82 -33.33 14.92
N PHE A 146 0.19 -34.17 14.69
CA PHE A 146 0.33 -35.45 15.35
C PHE A 146 0.86 -35.32 16.78
N ASP A 147 1.81 -34.42 17.07
CA ASP A 147 2.34 -34.21 18.44
C ASP A 147 1.24 -33.84 19.44
N GLY A 148 0.35 -32.92 19.05
CA GLY A 148 -0.81 -32.55 19.88
C GLY A 148 -1.89 -33.63 20.04
N LEU A 149 -1.86 -34.69 19.22
CA LEU A 149 -2.84 -35.79 19.28
C LEU A 149 -2.34 -36.99 20.09
N TYR A 150 -1.03 -37.10 20.34
CA TYR A 150 -0.43 -38.24 21.05
C TYR A 150 -0.06 -37.93 22.52
N ASP A 151 -0.07 -36.65 22.94
CA ASP A 151 0.34 -36.24 24.29
C ASP A 151 -0.79 -36.17 25.35
N GLU A 152 -2.07 -36.35 24.99
CA GLU A 152 -3.17 -36.14 25.96
C GLU A 152 -3.77 -37.39 26.62
N ASP A 153 -3.42 -38.63 26.23
CA ASP A 153 -4.22 -39.81 26.62
C ASP A 153 -3.53 -40.98 27.37
N TYR A 154 -2.29 -40.87 27.89
CA TYR A 154 -1.69 -41.99 28.65
C TYR A 154 -0.82 -41.68 29.89
N GLU A 155 -1.02 -40.57 30.60
CA GLU A 155 -0.45 -40.43 31.97
C GLU A 155 -1.49 -39.91 32.98
N GLY A 156 -2.52 -40.72 33.24
CA GLY A 156 -3.64 -40.28 34.07
C GLY A 156 -4.44 -41.37 34.77
N ARG A 157 -3.84 -42.51 35.13
CA ARG A 157 -4.39 -43.40 36.18
C ARG A 157 -3.33 -44.40 36.63
N ASP A 158 -3.18 -44.50 37.94
CA ASP A 158 -2.38 -45.47 38.70
C ASP A 158 -1.01 -44.97 39.18
N ALA A 159 -1.04 -44.03 40.14
CA ALA A 159 0.02 -43.90 41.13
C ALA A 159 -0.54 -43.35 42.45
N ASP A 160 -1.50 -44.08 43.04
CA ASP A 160 -1.79 -43.99 44.47
C ASP A 160 -1.26 -45.27 45.12
N ASP A 161 -0.02 -45.23 45.61
CA ASP A 161 0.44 -45.98 46.78
C ASP A 161 1.84 -45.46 47.22
N GLY A 162 1.91 -44.90 48.43
CA GLY A 162 3.10 -44.21 49.01
C GLY A 162 4.24 -45.13 49.46
N PRO A 163 5.06 -44.81 50.50
CA PRO A 163 5.19 -43.57 51.28
C PRO A 163 6.64 -43.02 51.38
N ALA A 164 6.74 -41.77 51.85
CA ALA A 164 7.83 -41.22 52.67
C ALA A 164 9.30 -41.51 52.30
N ARG A 165 9.95 -40.58 51.57
CA ARG A 165 11.39 -40.36 51.72
C ARG A 165 11.68 -38.98 52.31
N ARG A 166 12.19 -39.04 53.53
CA ARG A 166 12.64 -37.96 54.41
C ARG A 166 13.63 -37.04 53.70
N ARG A 167 13.38 -35.74 53.78
CA ARG A 167 14.41 -34.70 53.77
C ARG A 167 15.38 -34.93 54.93
N PRO A 168 16.70 -34.79 54.74
CA PRO A 168 17.55 -34.16 55.70
C PRO A 168 17.80 -32.70 55.31
N ALA A 169 17.69 -31.85 56.32
CA ALA A 169 18.03 -30.45 56.27
C ALA A 169 19.55 -30.24 56.40
N ARG A 170 20.01 -29.14 55.78
CA ARG A 170 21.11 -28.23 56.17
C ARG A 170 22.50 -28.81 56.47
N ALA A 171 23.52 -28.26 55.83
CA ALA A 171 24.32 -27.14 56.36
C ALA A 171 25.17 -26.52 55.26
#